data_AF-A0A7V4PJ90-F1
#
_entry.id   AF-A0A7V4PJ90-F1
#
_cell.length_a   1.000
_cell.length_b   1.000
_cell.length_c   1.000
_cell.angle_alpha   90.00
_cell.angle_beta   90.00
_cell.angle_gamma   90.00
#
_symmetry.space_group_name_H-M   'P 1'
#
loop_
_entity.id
_entity.type
_entity.pdbx_description
1 polymer ?
#
loop_
_entity_poly.entity_id
_entity_poly.type
_entity_poly.pdbx_seq_one_letter_code
_entity_poly.pdbx_strand_id
1 'polypeptide(L)'
;MDRTNQKPATRNPWAWVPSLYLAEGIPYTMAMMVSVVLYKRLGLSNTEIALYTSWLYLPWVIKPLWSPIVDLLRRKRFWILFMELLISLSFALIALTLPTSKFLQYTLAFFWLMAFSSATHDIAADGFYLLGLSQDLQAAFVGVRTIFYRIATLVTKGGLILFAGFLENKGYPVSKAWSIPLFIGAIFFAALLLYHFFILPYPPRDRSSKRNPNQSFLLESLQTFSLFFQKKNIASILAFFLFFRFAETQIVKILPPFLLDATSKGGLGLSTAQVGITYGTVGVISLMVGGLLGGYAIYRKGLKFWIWIMACAMHLPDLVYVYLSQTLTTNFYLINFCVALEQ
;
A
#
# COMPACT_ATOMS: atom_id res chain seq x y z
N MET A 1 46.87 12.80 -5.25
CA MET A 1 45.93 11.67 -5.15
C MET A 1 45.10 11.88 -3.90
N ASP A 2 43.85 12.34 -4.02
CA ASP A 2 42.84 12.15 -2.97
C ASP A 2 41.43 12.30 -3.57
N ARG A 3 41.04 11.32 -4.38
CA ARG A 3 39.64 11.11 -4.80
C ARG A 3 38.98 10.19 -3.77
N THR A 4 38.85 10.66 -2.53
CA THR A 4 38.22 9.88 -1.48
C THR A 4 36.69 9.91 -1.64
N ASN A 5 36.16 8.83 -2.22
CA ASN A 5 34.85 8.25 -1.89
C ASN A 5 33.66 9.22 -1.68
N GLN A 6 33.45 10.19 -2.57
CA GLN A 6 32.20 10.94 -2.55
C GLN A 6 31.05 10.03 -3.01
N LYS A 7 30.19 9.69 -2.05
CA LYS A 7 29.01 8.85 -2.30
C LYS A 7 28.12 9.54 -3.34
N PRO A 8 27.58 8.80 -4.33
CA PRO A 8 26.87 9.38 -5.46
C PRO A 8 25.60 10.10 -4.98
N ALA A 9 25.55 11.41 -5.21
CA ALA A 9 24.44 12.29 -4.83
C ALA A 9 23.17 12.02 -5.65
N THR A 10 23.33 11.56 -6.90
CA THR A 10 22.26 11.20 -7.82
C THR A 10 22.57 9.86 -8.48
N ARG A 11 21.53 9.13 -8.86
CA ARG A 11 21.59 7.86 -9.58
C ARG A 11 20.41 7.75 -10.53
N ASN A 12 20.50 6.86 -11.52
CA ASN A 12 19.39 6.60 -12.44
C ASN A 12 18.13 6.23 -11.63
N PRO A 13 17.02 7.01 -11.74
CA PRO A 13 15.78 6.73 -11.02
C PRO A 13 15.23 5.33 -11.27
N TRP A 14 15.40 4.78 -12.47
CA TRP A 14 14.98 3.42 -12.82
C TRP A 14 15.67 2.34 -11.98
N ALA A 15 16.84 2.64 -11.41
CA ALA A 15 17.56 1.67 -10.60
C ALA A 15 16.97 1.51 -9.20
N TRP A 16 16.19 2.45 -8.68
CA TRP A 16 15.73 2.38 -7.29
C TRP A 16 14.26 2.73 -7.07
N VAL A 17 13.66 3.60 -7.89
CA VAL A 17 12.24 3.94 -7.77
C VAL A 17 11.36 2.69 -7.90
N PRO A 18 11.53 1.83 -8.92
CA PRO A 18 10.66 0.66 -9.08
C PRO A 18 10.76 -0.34 -7.92
N SER A 19 11.98 -0.67 -7.49
CA SER A 19 12.22 -1.61 -6.40
C SER A 19 11.79 -1.07 -5.03
N LEU A 20 11.93 0.24 -4.80
CA LEU A 20 11.50 0.88 -3.56
C LEU A 20 9.98 0.80 -3.38
N TYR A 21 9.22 1.07 -4.45
CA TYR A 21 7.75 0.98 -4.40
C TYR A 21 7.22 -0.46 -4.44
N LEU A 22 8.03 -1.40 -4.92
CA LEU A 22 7.77 -2.81 -4.72
C LEU A 22 7.94 -3.21 -3.24
N ALA A 23 9.02 -2.75 -2.60
CA ALA A 23 9.25 -2.94 -1.16
C ALA A 23 8.18 -2.27 -0.29
N GLU A 24 7.58 -1.18 -0.76
CA GLU A 24 6.47 -0.49 -0.09
C GLU A 24 5.14 -1.29 -0.16
N GLY A 25 4.83 -1.89 -1.31
CA GLY A 25 3.53 -2.56 -1.52
C GLY A 25 3.40 -3.96 -0.92
N ILE A 26 4.50 -4.73 -0.86
CA ILE A 26 4.46 -6.13 -0.40
C ILE A 26 4.03 -6.25 1.08
N PRO A 27 4.64 -5.52 2.04
CA PRO A 27 4.36 -5.71 3.46
C PRO A 27 2.95 -5.25 3.82
N TYR A 28 2.47 -4.17 3.20
CA TYR A 28 1.06 -3.76 3.29
C TYR A 28 0.13 -4.88 2.85
N THR A 29 0.37 -5.44 1.66
CA THR A 29 -0.46 -6.52 1.11
C THR A 29 -0.42 -7.78 1.98
N MET A 30 0.74 -8.08 2.53
CA MET A 30 0.98 -9.19 3.44
C MET A 30 0.15 -9.03 4.73
N ALA A 31 0.22 -7.87 5.38
CA ALA A 31 -0.50 -7.57 6.60
C ALA A 31 -2.02 -7.47 6.41
N MET A 32 -2.48 -6.89 5.30
CA MET A 32 -3.91 -6.60 5.10
C MET A 32 -4.69 -7.73 4.44
N MET A 33 -4.04 -8.57 3.63
CA MET A 33 -4.75 -9.55 2.79
C MET A 33 -4.23 -10.96 2.96
N VAL A 34 -2.90 -11.15 2.97
CA VAL A 34 -2.34 -12.49 3.16
C VAL A 34 -2.60 -13.00 4.58
N SER A 35 -2.53 -12.14 5.60
CA SER A 35 -2.87 -12.50 6.99
C SER A 35 -4.28 -13.10 7.13
N VAL A 36 -5.26 -12.51 6.44
CA VAL A 36 -6.66 -12.95 6.41
C VAL A 36 -6.77 -14.36 5.83
N VAL A 37 -6.14 -14.59 4.67
CA VAL A 37 -6.16 -15.90 4.00
C VAL A 37 -5.41 -16.95 4.80
N LEU A 38 -4.21 -16.61 5.30
CA LEU A 38 -3.40 -17.49 6.13
C LEU A 38 -4.17 -17.96 7.37
N TYR A 39 -4.76 -17.04 8.14
CA TYR A 39 -5.54 -17.40 9.31
C TYR A 39 -6.80 -18.19 8.98
N LYS A 40 -7.43 -17.92 7.82
CA LYS A 40 -8.53 -18.75 7.33
C LYS A 40 -8.09 -20.19 7.05
N ARG A 41 -6.92 -20.39 6.43
CA ARG A 41 -6.36 -21.73 6.17
C ARG A 41 -5.91 -22.45 7.44
N LEU A 42 -5.50 -21.71 8.46
CA LEU A 42 -5.15 -22.25 9.78
C LEU A 42 -6.38 -22.55 10.67
N GLY A 43 -7.60 -22.35 10.14
CA GLY A 43 -8.83 -22.78 10.79
C GLY A 43 -9.51 -21.75 11.68
N LEU A 44 -9.06 -20.49 11.69
CA LEU A 44 -9.72 -19.43 12.46
C LEU A 44 -11.11 -19.11 11.90
N SER A 45 -12.03 -18.73 12.79
CA SER A 45 -13.35 -18.23 12.40
C SER A 45 -13.25 -16.86 11.72
N ASN A 46 -14.25 -16.52 10.90
CA ASN A 46 -14.28 -15.21 10.23
C ASN A 46 -14.32 -14.06 11.24
N THR A 47 -14.98 -14.25 12.39
CA THR A 47 -15.06 -13.27 13.47
C THR A 47 -13.70 -13.00 14.09
N GLU A 48 -12.92 -14.04 14.40
CA GLU A 48 -11.57 -13.91 14.93
C GLU A 48 -10.63 -13.24 13.93
N ILE A 49 -10.71 -13.65 12.66
CA ILE A 49 -9.90 -13.03 11.59
C ILE A 49 -10.22 -11.55 11.50
N ALA A 50 -11.51 -11.18 11.40
CA ALA A 50 -11.93 -9.79 11.33
C ALA A 50 -11.47 -9.00 12.57
N LEU A 51 -11.60 -9.59 13.77
CA LEU A 51 -11.14 -8.96 15.00
C LEU A 51 -9.64 -8.70 14.97
N TYR A 52 -8.81 -9.71 14.67
CA TYR A 52 -7.35 -9.57 14.79
C TYR A 52 -6.71 -8.79 13.64
N THR A 53 -7.11 -9.05 12.39
CA THR A 53 -6.41 -8.47 11.23
C THR A 53 -6.84 -7.04 10.93
N SER A 54 -8.04 -6.60 11.35
CA SER A 54 -8.50 -5.23 11.12
C SER A 54 -7.63 -4.20 11.84
N TRP A 55 -7.14 -4.53 13.04
CA TRP A 55 -6.24 -3.66 13.79
C TRP A 55 -4.87 -3.52 13.15
N LEU A 56 -4.45 -4.48 12.33
CA LEU A 56 -3.18 -4.36 11.60
C LEU A 56 -3.15 -3.14 10.70
N TYR A 57 -4.30 -2.60 10.26
CA TYR A 57 -4.36 -1.36 9.47
C TYR A 57 -4.02 -0.09 10.27
N LEU A 58 -4.12 -0.16 11.62
CA LEU A 58 -3.96 1.00 12.49
C LEU A 58 -2.68 1.79 12.22
N PRO A 59 -1.49 1.18 12.04
CA PRO A 59 -0.26 1.92 11.82
C PRO A 59 -0.33 2.90 10.65
N TRP A 60 -0.99 2.53 9.55
CA TRP A 60 -1.14 3.43 8.39
C TRP A 60 -2.05 4.63 8.66
N VAL A 61 -2.99 4.51 9.60
CA VAL A 61 -3.90 5.59 10.00
C VAL A 61 -3.20 6.58 10.93
N ILE A 62 -2.49 6.05 11.94
CA ILE A 62 -1.88 6.88 12.99
C ILE A 62 -0.43 7.28 12.69
N LYS A 63 0.14 6.87 11.54
CA LYS A 63 1.50 7.27 11.13
C LYS A 63 1.80 8.77 11.14
N PRO A 64 0.83 9.69 10.93
CA PRO A 64 1.09 11.13 11.12
C PRO A 64 1.62 11.50 12.51
N LEU A 65 1.36 10.69 13.55
CA LEU A 65 1.83 10.95 14.91
C LEU A 65 3.35 10.76 15.06
N TRP A 66 3.96 9.84 14.30
CA TRP A 66 5.41 9.61 14.35
C TRP A 66 6.14 9.96 13.06
N SER A 67 5.46 10.44 12.01
CA SER A 67 6.15 10.94 10.83
C SER A 67 7.17 12.06 11.15
N PRO A 68 6.93 13.00 12.10
CA PRO A 68 7.95 13.99 12.46
C PRO A 68 9.18 13.35 13.12
N ILE A 69 8.98 12.28 13.90
CA ILE A 69 10.06 11.53 14.54
C ILE A 69 10.97 10.92 13.46
N VAL A 70 10.39 10.33 12.41
CA VAL A 70 11.14 9.77 11.28
C VAL A 70 11.94 10.86 10.56
N ASP A 71 11.34 12.04 10.37
CA ASP A 71 11.98 13.21 9.73
C ASP A 71 13.13 13.81 10.57
N LEU A 72 12.98 13.84 11.89
CA LEU A 72 13.94 14.49 12.80
C LEU A 72 15.13 13.59 13.17
N LEU A 73 14.90 12.28 13.40
CA LEU A 73 15.92 11.41 14.01
C LEU A 73 17.09 11.07 13.08
N ARG A 74 16.80 10.63 11.86
CA ARG A 74 17.80 10.05 10.95
C ARG A 74 17.42 10.33 9.50
N ARG A 75 18.41 10.13 8.62
CA ARG A 75 18.25 10.20 7.18
C ARG A 75 17.19 9.22 6.69
N LYS A 76 16.43 9.62 5.68
CA LYS A 76 15.39 8.79 5.06
C LYS A 76 15.95 7.47 4.52
N ARG A 77 17.14 7.51 3.93
CA ARG A 77 17.85 6.29 3.49
C ARG A 77 18.11 5.30 4.63
N PHE A 78 18.41 5.76 5.85
CA PHE A 78 18.60 4.86 6.99
C PHE A 78 17.30 4.15 7.35
N TRP A 79 16.20 4.91 7.41
CA TRP A 79 14.88 4.37 7.74
C TRP A 79 14.40 3.35 6.71
N ILE A 80 14.61 3.59 5.41
CA ILE A 80 14.29 2.62 4.36
C ILE A 80 14.98 1.28 4.66
N LEU A 81 16.31 1.29 4.78
CA LEU A 81 17.10 0.08 5.02
C LEU A 81 16.75 -0.59 6.36
N PHE A 82 16.56 0.19 7.42
CA PHE A 82 16.23 -0.37 8.72
C PHE A 82 14.84 -1.02 8.72
N MET A 83 13.85 -0.41 8.06
CA MET A 83 12.52 -1.00 7.93
C MET A 83 12.51 -2.24 7.04
N GLU A 84 13.28 -2.27 5.95
CA GLU A 84 13.43 -3.47 5.11
C GLU A 84 14.04 -4.64 5.87
N LEU A 85 14.99 -4.37 6.77
CA LEU A 85 15.52 -5.37 7.70
C LEU A 85 14.43 -5.90 8.64
N LEU A 86 13.65 -5.00 9.27
CA LEU A 86 12.57 -5.42 10.17
C LEU A 86 11.47 -6.20 9.43
N ILE A 87 11.15 -5.81 8.21
CA ILE A 87 10.20 -6.54 7.35
C ILE A 87 10.73 -7.93 7.01
N SER A 88 12.02 -8.04 6.62
CA SER A 88 12.67 -9.34 6.37
C SER A 88 12.60 -10.24 7.61
N LEU A 89 12.91 -9.68 8.79
CA LEU A 89 12.81 -10.40 10.06
C LEU A 89 11.37 -10.81 10.38
N SER A 90 10.38 -9.93 10.16
CA SER A 90 8.98 -10.28 10.33
C SER A 90 8.57 -11.45 9.44
N PHE A 91 8.96 -11.47 8.16
CA PHE A 91 8.70 -12.60 7.28
C PHE A 91 9.30 -13.91 7.83
N ALA A 92 10.58 -13.88 8.23
CA ALA A 92 11.25 -15.05 8.78
C ALA A 92 10.61 -15.54 10.08
N LEU A 93 10.26 -14.61 10.97
CA LEU A 93 9.69 -14.93 12.28
C LEU A 93 8.26 -15.45 12.17
N ILE A 94 7.44 -14.92 11.25
CA ILE A 94 6.13 -15.50 10.94
C ILE A 94 6.32 -16.93 10.40
N ALA A 95 7.24 -17.12 9.45
CA ALA A 95 7.51 -18.44 8.88
C ALA A 95 7.95 -19.47 9.94
N LEU A 96 8.84 -19.07 10.86
CA LEU A 96 9.36 -19.91 11.95
C LEU A 96 8.33 -20.24 13.01
N THR A 97 7.39 -19.32 13.27
CA THR A 97 6.42 -19.48 14.36
C THR A 97 5.11 -20.14 13.94
N LEU A 98 4.85 -20.28 12.65
CA LEU A 98 3.68 -20.99 12.11
C LEU A 98 3.51 -22.43 12.62
N PRO A 99 4.57 -23.26 12.73
CA PRO A 99 4.43 -24.63 13.23
C PRO A 99 4.28 -24.74 14.76
N THR A 100 4.36 -23.63 15.51
CA THR A 100 4.35 -23.65 16.98
C THR A 100 2.93 -23.76 17.54
N SER A 101 2.80 -24.23 18.79
CA SER A 101 1.50 -24.33 19.47
C SER A 101 0.81 -22.98 19.70
N LYS A 102 1.59 -21.90 19.86
CA LYS A 102 1.12 -20.52 20.03
C LYS A 102 1.24 -19.70 18.74
N PHE A 103 1.10 -20.34 17.57
CA PHE A 103 1.31 -19.68 16.27
C PHE A 103 0.54 -18.37 16.15
N LEU A 104 -0.72 -18.31 16.62
CA LEU A 104 -1.56 -17.12 16.48
C LEU A 104 -0.93 -15.90 17.18
N GLN A 105 -0.52 -16.05 18.44
CA GLN A 105 0.06 -14.96 19.24
C GLN A 105 1.37 -14.46 18.63
N TYR A 106 2.24 -15.38 18.23
CA TYR A 106 3.53 -15.04 17.65
C TYR A 106 3.40 -14.42 16.27
N THR A 107 2.68 -15.07 15.35
CA THR A 107 2.48 -14.54 14.00
C THR A 107 1.80 -13.18 14.03
N LEU A 108 0.80 -12.97 14.90
CA LEU A 108 0.12 -11.68 15.03
C LEU A 108 1.07 -10.58 15.53
N ALA A 109 1.93 -10.88 16.51
CA ALA A 109 2.94 -9.94 16.99
C ALA A 109 3.93 -9.55 15.86
N PHE A 110 4.35 -10.51 15.04
CA PHE A 110 5.27 -10.23 13.92
C PHE A 110 4.58 -9.55 12.73
N PHE A 111 3.28 -9.77 12.53
CA PHE A 111 2.46 -8.98 11.60
C PHE A 111 2.31 -7.53 12.07
N TRP A 112 2.15 -7.28 13.37
CA TRP A 112 2.19 -5.92 13.93
C TRP A 112 3.53 -5.25 13.71
N LEU A 113 4.64 -5.96 13.97
CA LEU A 113 5.98 -5.47 13.65
C LEU A 113 6.11 -5.13 12.16
N MET A 114 5.60 -6.00 11.28
CA MET A 114 5.60 -5.76 9.84
C MET A 114 4.77 -4.53 9.47
N ALA A 115 3.58 -4.36 10.04
CA ALA A 115 2.67 -3.26 9.77
C ALA A 115 3.27 -1.90 10.18
N PHE A 116 3.83 -1.80 11.39
CA PHE A 116 4.55 -0.60 11.83
C PHE A 116 5.80 -0.33 10.97
N SER A 117 6.52 -1.39 10.61
CA SER A 117 7.72 -1.26 9.77
C SER A 117 7.35 -0.76 8.36
N SER A 118 6.26 -1.29 7.78
CA SER A 118 5.73 -0.85 6.49
C SER A 118 5.26 0.60 6.54
N ALA A 119 4.42 0.98 7.51
CA ALA A 119 3.93 2.36 7.62
C ALA A 119 5.07 3.38 7.78
N THR A 120 6.13 3.01 8.50
CA THR A 120 7.35 3.82 8.67
C THR A 120 8.21 3.83 7.40
N HIS A 121 8.29 2.69 6.70
CA HIS A 121 8.93 2.60 5.40
C HIS A 121 8.26 3.54 4.39
N ASP A 122 6.93 3.58 4.31
CA ASP A 122 6.20 4.51 3.43
C ASP A 122 6.63 5.97 3.66
N ILE A 123 6.67 6.41 4.94
CA ILE A 123 7.09 7.79 5.30
C ILE A 123 8.51 8.06 4.82
N ALA A 124 9.39 7.06 4.94
CA ALA A 124 10.78 7.18 4.55
C ALA A 124 10.94 7.18 3.02
N ALA A 125 10.28 6.25 2.32
CA ALA A 125 10.33 6.05 0.88
C ALA A 125 9.74 7.24 0.11
N ASP A 126 8.55 7.71 0.47
CA ASP A 126 7.93 8.88 -0.17
C ASP A 126 8.71 10.17 0.11
N GLY A 127 9.19 10.34 1.34
CA GLY A 127 10.07 11.46 1.66
C GLY A 127 11.38 11.41 0.86
N PHE A 128 11.97 10.22 0.72
CA PHE A 128 13.20 10.01 -0.05
C PHE A 128 12.97 10.25 -1.54
N TYR A 129 11.82 9.87 -2.09
CA TYR A 129 11.44 10.11 -3.48
C TYR A 129 11.46 11.61 -3.82
N LEU A 130 10.86 12.43 -2.95
CA LEU A 130 10.83 13.89 -3.11
C LEU A 130 12.22 14.55 -3.00
N LEU A 131 13.13 13.95 -2.21
CA LEU A 131 14.50 14.44 -2.05
C LEU A 131 15.45 13.95 -3.15
N GLY A 132 15.20 12.76 -3.70
CA GLY A 132 16.07 12.07 -4.65
C GLY A 132 15.83 12.43 -6.11
N LEU A 133 14.70 13.06 -6.44
CA LEU A 133 14.31 13.42 -7.81
C LEU A 133 14.01 14.91 -7.96
N SER A 134 14.31 15.47 -9.14
CA SER A 134 13.81 16.78 -9.57
C SER A 134 12.30 16.74 -9.83
N GLN A 135 11.62 17.90 -9.83
CA GLN A 135 10.16 17.98 -10.02
C GLN A 135 9.68 17.34 -11.33
N ASP A 136 10.42 17.50 -12.42
CA ASP A 136 10.08 16.90 -13.72
C ASP A 136 10.13 15.36 -13.65
N LEU A 137 11.16 14.83 -12.99
CA LEU A 137 11.28 13.38 -12.77
C LEU A 137 10.24 12.87 -11.77
N GLN A 138 9.87 13.68 -10.76
CA GLN A 138 8.79 13.32 -9.86
C GLN A 138 7.47 13.14 -10.61
N ALA A 139 7.15 14.03 -11.57
CA ALA A 139 5.96 13.87 -12.40
C ALA A 139 6.04 12.63 -13.30
N ALA A 140 7.18 12.39 -13.94
CA ALA A 140 7.37 11.24 -14.83
C ALA A 140 7.30 9.88 -14.10
N PHE A 141 7.78 9.79 -12.87
CA PHE A 141 7.86 8.54 -12.11
C PHE A 141 6.66 8.25 -11.20
N VAL A 142 5.68 9.17 -11.10
CA VAL A 142 4.43 8.92 -10.35
C VAL A 142 3.71 7.67 -10.88
N GLY A 143 3.62 7.50 -12.20
CA GLY A 143 3.01 6.32 -12.80
C GLY A 143 3.80 5.03 -12.52
N VAL A 144 5.14 5.11 -12.56
CA VAL A 144 6.04 3.98 -12.25
C VAL A 144 5.83 3.49 -10.82
N ARG A 145 5.76 4.42 -9.85
CA ARG A 145 5.44 4.11 -8.46
C ARG A 145 4.14 3.30 -8.34
N THR A 146 3.07 3.80 -8.95
CA THR A 146 1.75 3.15 -8.88
C THR A 146 1.78 1.76 -9.51
N ILE A 147 2.44 1.59 -10.66
CA ILE A 147 2.55 0.30 -11.34
C ILE A 147 3.32 -0.70 -10.47
N PHE A 148 4.49 -0.32 -9.93
CA PHE A 148 5.31 -1.24 -9.14
C PHE A 148 4.68 -1.59 -7.79
N TYR A 149 3.94 -0.66 -7.19
CA TYR A 149 3.10 -0.96 -6.02
C TYR A 149 2.00 -1.99 -6.35
N ARG A 150 1.37 -1.88 -7.53
CA ARG A 150 0.37 -2.86 -8.01
C ARG A 150 1.01 -4.21 -8.31
N ILE A 151 2.19 -4.23 -8.92
CA ILE A 151 2.97 -5.45 -9.15
C ILE A 151 3.28 -6.13 -7.81
N ALA A 152 3.74 -5.38 -6.80
CA ALA A 152 3.93 -5.89 -5.45
C ALA A 152 2.66 -6.53 -4.89
N THR A 153 1.53 -5.86 -5.04
CA THR A 153 0.22 -6.36 -4.61
C THR A 153 -0.14 -7.68 -5.31
N LEU A 154 0.09 -7.77 -6.63
CA LEU A 154 -0.18 -8.96 -7.45
C LEU A 154 0.76 -10.12 -7.14
N VAL A 155 2.06 -9.87 -6.99
CA VAL A 155 3.06 -10.89 -6.62
C VAL A 155 2.75 -11.45 -5.24
N THR A 156 2.32 -10.59 -4.30
CA THR A 156 2.01 -11.01 -2.94
C THR A 156 0.69 -11.79 -2.87
N LYS A 157 -0.42 -11.26 -3.41
CA LYS A 157 -1.71 -11.96 -3.35
C LYS A 157 -1.84 -13.11 -4.36
N GLY A 158 -1.32 -12.92 -5.56
CA GLY A 158 -1.32 -13.96 -6.59
C GLY A 158 -0.19 -14.95 -6.33
N GLY A 159 1.06 -14.51 -6.48
CA GLY A 159 2.23 -15.40 -6.43
C GLY A 159 2.40 -16.15 -5.11
N LEU A 160 2.46 -15.44 -3.98
CA LEU A 160 2.74 -16.06 -2.67
C LEU A 160 1.61 -17.03 -2.25
N ILE A 161 0.35 -16.59 -2.35
CA ILE A 161 -0.81 -17.42 -1.98
C ILE A 161 -0.96 -18.62 -2.92
N LEU A 162 -0.80 -18.44 -4.23
CA LEU A 162 -0.84 -19.56 -5.18
C LEU A 162 0.24 -20.58 -4.89
N PHE A 163 1.46 -20.13 -4.56
CA PHE A 163 2.55 -21.04 -4.22
C PHE A 163 2.28 -21.80 -2.92
N ALA A 164 1.75 -21.14 -1.89
CA ALA A 164 1.32 -21.80 -0.67
C ALA A 164 0.22 -22.85 -0.95
N GLY A 165 -0.81 -22.49 -1.72
CA GLY A 165 -1.89 -23.40 -2.10
C GLY A 165 -1.42 -24.59 -2.95
N PHE A 166 -0.44 -24.39 -3.83
CA PHE A 166 0.19 -25.47 -4.58
C PHE A 166 0.91 -26.47 -3.66
N LEU A 167 1.60 -25.99 -2.63
CA LEU A 167 2.25 -26.85 -1.63
C LEU A 167 1.21 -27.60 -0.77
N GLU A 168 0.13 -26.96 -0.37
CA GLU A 168 -0.99 -27.63 0.30
C GLU A 168 -1.55 -28.77 -0.55
N ASN A 169 -1.79 -28.53 -1.86
CA ASN A 169 -2.30 -29.54 -2.79
C ASN A 169 -1.31 -30.71 -3.00
N LYS A 170 -0.02 -30.49 -2.78
CA LYS A 170 1.00 -31.56 -2.77
C LYS A 170 1.05 -32.36 -1.46
N GLY A 171 0.14 -32.09 -0.52
CA GLY A 171 0.04 -32.81 0.74
C GLY A 171 0.92 -32.26 1.86
N TYR A 172 1.54 -31.09 1.69
CA TYR A 172 2.25 -30.44 2.80
C TYR A 172 1.23 -29.96 3.85
N PRO A 173 1.54 -30.10 5.16
CA PRO A 173 0.74 -29.46 6.20
C PRO A 173 0.67 -27.96 5.97
N VAL A 174 -0.50 -27.36 6.23
CA VAL A 174 -0.75 -25.92 6.01
C VAL A 174 0.37 -25.06 6.59
N SER A 175 0.78 -25.30 7.84
CA SER A 175 1.88 -24.54 8.46
C SER A 175 3.17 -24.54 7.62
N LYS A 176 3.63 -25.71 7.16
CA LYS A 176 4.82 -25.83 6.31
C LYS A 176 4.62 -25.24 4.92
N ALA A 177 3.46 -25.48 4.31
CA ALA A 177 3.11 -24.96 2.99
C ALA A 177 3.15 -23.43 2.93
N TRP A 178 2.82 -22.76 4.04
CA TRP A 178 2.90 -21.29 4.16
C TRP A 178 4.26 -20.79 4.65
N SER A 179 4.96 -21.53 5.51
CA SER A 179 6.31 -21.14 5.98
C SER A 179 7.30 -20.99 4.83
N ILE A 180 7.26 -21.88 3.81
CA ILE A 180 8.19 -21.85 2.67
C ILE A 180 8.10 -20.52 1.88
N PRO A 181 6.94 -20.11 1.34
CA PRO A 181 6.78 -18.82 0.66
C PRO A 181 7.18 -17.63 1.54
N LEU A 182 6.89 -17.68 2.84
CA LEU A 182 7.26 -16.61 3.77
C LEU A 182 8.77 -16.51 3.98
N PHE A 183 9.49 -17.64 4.04
CA PHE A 183 10.95 -17.64 4.03
C PHE A 183 11.53 -17.09 2.73
N ILE A 184 10.93 -17.42 1.58
CA ILE A 184 11.31 -16.82 0.29
C ILE A 184 11.11 -15.30 0.36
N GLY A 185 10.00 -14.82 0.94
CA GLY A 185 9.76 -13.41 1.21
C GLY A 185 10.83 -12.77 2.10
N ALA A 186 11.28 -13.47 3.15
CA ALA A 186 12.35 -13.00 4.03
C ALA A 186 13.68 -12.83 3.30
N ILE A 187 14.06 -13.84 2.49
CA ILE A 187 15.27 -13.82 1.65
C ILE A 187 15.17 -12.70 0.61
N PHE A 188 14.00 -12.55 -0.01
CA PHE A 188 13.74 -11.49 -0.97
C PHE A 188 13.93 -10.10 -0.36
N PHE A 189 13.38 -9.84 0.84
CA PHE A 189 13.58 -8.56 1.52
C PHE A 189 15.02 -8.36 2.02
N ALA A 190 15.72 -9.42 2.43
CA ALA A 190 17.14 -9.33 2.74
C ALA A 190 17.98 -8.98 1.49
N ALA A 191 17.64 -9.55 0.33
CA ALA A 191 18.26 -9.20 -0.94
C ALA A 191 17.94 -7.77 -1.38
N LEU A 192 16.69 -7.32 -1.21
CA LEU A 192 16.28 -5.93 -1.46
C LEU A 192 17.01 -4.95 -0.54
N LEU A 193 17.15 -5.26 0.75
CA LEU A 193 17.93 -4.48 1.70
C LEU A 193 19.37 -4.30 1.22
N LEU A 194 20.03 -5.39 0.81
CA LEU A 194 21.38 -5.32 0.28
C LEU A 194 21.42 -4.52 -1.02
N TYR A 195 20.46 -4.75 -1.92
CA TYR A 195 20.33 -4.02 -3.17
C TYR A 195 20.20 -2.52 -2.92
N HIS A 196 19.26 -2.07 -2.08
CA HIS A 196 19.04 -0.68 -1.73
C HIS A 196 20.19 -0.07 -0.93
N PHE A 197 20.89 -0.88 -0.12
CA PHE A 197 22.12 -0.43 0.52
C PHE A 197 23.14 0.01 -0.53
N PHE A 198 23.29 -0.71 -1.63
CA PHE A 198 24.18 -0.30 -2.71
C PHE A 198 23.57 0.69 -3.68
N ILE A 199 22.28 0.59 -4.02
CA ILE A 199 21.66 1.30 -5.14
C ILE A 199 21.11 2.68 -4.78
N LEU A 200 20.67 2.90 -3.54
CA LEU A 200 20.02 4.17 -3.18
C LEU A 200 21.02 5.34 -3.25
N PRO A 201 20.64 6.47 -3.88
CA PRO A 201 21.49 7.65 -3.91
C PRO A 201 21.67 8.26 -2.51
N TYR A 202 22.55 9.24 -2.39
CA TYR A 202 22.76 10.02 -1.17
C TYR A 202 22.38 11.49 -1.42
N PRO A 203 21.08 11.85 -1.47
CA PRO A 203 20.65 13.20 -1.77
C PRO A 203 21.28 14.21 -0.78
N PRO A 204 21.85 15.34 -1.24
CA PRO A 204 22.51 16.30 -0.35
C PRO A 204 21.59 16.89 0.72
N ARG A 205 20.28 16.92 0.43
CA ARG A 205 19.20 17.38 1.31
C ARG A 205 18.68 16.30 2.27
N ASP A 206 19.07 15.03 2.09
CA ASP A 206 18.77 13.96 3.05
C ASP A 206 19.71 14.07 4.26
N ARG A 207 19.36 14.99 5.16
CA ARG A 207 20.05 15.24 6.43
C ARG A 207 19.02 15.21 7.54
N SER A 208 19.40 14.68 8.71
CA SER A 208 18.61 14.89 9.92
C SER A 208 18.51 16.39 10.18
N SER A 209 17.33 16.86 10.63
CA SER A 209 17.14 18.26 10.99
C SER A 209 18.20 18.73 11.99
N LYS A 210 18.58 20.02 11.92
CA LYS A 210 19.48 20.63 12.92
C LYS A 210 18.73 20.72 14.25
N ARG A 211 18.90 19.72 15.10
CA ARG A 211 18.30 19.64 16.43
C ARG A 211 18.77 20.78 17.31
N ASN A 212 17.84 21.38 18.04
CA ASN A 212 18.20 22.31 19.12
C ASN A 212 18.63 21.50 20.36
N PRO A 213 19.88 21.59 20.83
CA PRO A 213 20.39 20.75 21.94
C PRO A 213 19.59 20.91 23.24
N ASN A 214 18.96 22.06 23.43
CA ASN A 214 18.27 22.44 24.66
C ASN A 214 16.79 22.06 24.69
N GLN A 215 16.23 21.47 23.62
CA GLN A 215 14.84 21.02 23.60
C GLN A 215 14.76 19.49 23.69
N SER A 216 13.75 19.01 24.42
CA SER A 216 13.47 17.57 24.47
C SER A 216 12.93 17.12 23.12
N PHE A 217 13.36 15.94 22.68
CA PHE A 217 13.01 15.37 21.38
C PHE A 217 11.49 15.24 21.19
N LEU A 218 10.77 14.85 22.24
CA LEU A 218 9.32 14.71 22.22
C LEU A 218 8.65 16.07 22.08
N LEU A 219 9.15 17.12 22.74
CA LEU A 219 8.59 18.47 22.59
C LEU A 219 8.81 19.02 21.18
N GLU A 220 9.98 18.83 20.57
CA GLU A 220 10.27 19.28 19.21
C GLU A 220 9.41 18.53 18.16
N SER A 221 9.21 17.22 18.36
CA SER A 221 8.33 16.40 17.52
C SER A 221 6.86 16.83 17.64
N LEU A 222 6.39 17.06 18.87
CA LEU A 222 5.03 17.54 19.12
C LEU A 222 4.81 18.97 18.61
N GLN A 223 5.81 19.85 18.70
CA GLN A 223 5.76 21.19 18.12
C GLN A 223 5.66 21.13 16.59
N THR A 224 6.47 20.29 15.94
CA THR A 224 6.40 20.09 14.48
C THR A 224 5.02 19.57 14.06
N PHE A 225 4.47 18.63 14.82
CA PHE A 225 3.11 18.14 14.63
C PHE A 225 2.06 19.23 14.85
N SER A 226 2.18 20.05 15.90
CA SER A 226 1.27 21.17 16.18
C SER A 226 1.29 22.24 15.09
N LEU A 227 2.48 22.56 14.54
CA LEU A 227 2.64 23.51 13.43
C LEU A 227 1.86 23.08 12.17
N PHE A 228 1.67 21.78 11.94
CA PHE A 228 0.81 21.29 10.85
C PHE A 228 -0.63 21.77 11.00
N PHE A 229 -1.17 21.76 12.23
CA PHE A 229 -2.53 22.23 12.54
C PHE A 229 -2.65 23.76 12.62
N GLN A 230 -1.54 24.49 12.57
CA GLN A 230 -1.53 25.95 12.51
C GLN A 230 -1.53 26.49 11.07
N LYS A 231 -1.47 25.60 10.06
CA LYS A 231 -1.54 26.03 8.66
C LYS A 231 -2.87 26.71 8.36
N LYS A 232 -2.80 27.84 7.63
CA LYS A 232 -3.98 28.56 7.16
C LYS A 232 -4.92 27.60 6.40
N ASN A 233 -6.21 27.62 6.76
CA ASN A 233 -7.26 26.77 6.18
C ASN A 233 -7.09 25.25 6.42
N ILE A 234 -6.37 24.80 7.46
CA ILE A 234 -6.20 23.36 7.71
C ILE A 234 -7.53 22.61 7.85
N ALA A 235 -8.53 23.21 8.52
CA ALA A 235 -9.84 22.60 8.67
C ALA A 235 -10.51 22.36 7.30
N SER A 236 -10.43 23.33 6.39
CA SER A 236 -10.94 23.19 5.02
C SER A 236 -10.17 22.16 4.21
N ILE A 237 -8.84 22.07 4.39
CA ILE A 237 -8.00 21.06 3.72
C ILE A 237 -8.34 19.65 4.22
N LEU A 238 -8.48 19.47 5.53
CA LEU A 238 -8.85 18.19 6.14
C LEU A 238 -10.27 17.79 5.77
N ALA A 239 -11.22 18.74 5.78
CA ALA A 239 -12.58 18.50 5.31
C ALA A 239 -12.58 18.11 3.83
N PHE A 240 -11.83 18.80 2.97
CA PHE A 240 -11.68 18.43 1.57
C PHE A 240 -11.15 17.00 1.45
N PHE A 241 -10.03 16.65 2.10
CA PHE A 241 -9.51 15.27 2.01
C PHE A 241 -10.47 14.21 2.55
N LEU A 242 -11.19 14.51 3.63
CA LEU A 242 -12.18 13.60 4.19
C LEU A 242 -13.33 13.40 3.19
N PHE A 243 -14.03 14.47 2.81
CA PHE A 243 -15.22 14.39 1.97
C PHE A 243 -14.93 13.99 0.53
N PHE A 244 -13.76 14.36 -0.01
CA PHE A 244 -13.36 14.05 -1.37
C PHE A 244 -13.41 12.55 -1.65
N ARG A 245 -12.90 11.71 -0.73
CA ARG A 245 -12.92 10.23 -0.87
C ARG A 245 -13.96 9.53 0.01
N PHE A 246 -14.75 10.27 0.79
CA PHE A 246 -15.61 9.67 1.80
C PHE A 246 -16.57 8.65 1.19
N ALA A 247 -17.34 9.06 0.17
CA ALA A 247 -18.33 8.20 -0.49
C ALA A 247 -17.67 6.98 -1.15
N GLU A 248 -16.65 7.19 -1.98
CA GLU A 248 -15.90 6.13 -2.67
C GLU A 248 -15.39 5.05 -1.70
N THR A 249 -14.76 5.45 -0.60
CA THR A 249 -14.21 4.50 0.38
C THR A 249 -15.26 3.65 1.07
N GLN A 250 -16.51 4.12 1.21
CA GLN A 250 -17.61 3.32 1.75
C GLN A 250 -18.08 2.29 0.72
N ILE A 251 -18.23 2.70 -0.54
CA ILE A 251 -18.75 1.84 -1.61
C ILE A 251 -17.79 0.68 -1.92
N VAL A 252 -16.49 0.93 -2.01
CA VAL A 252 -15.46 -0.09 -2.34
C VAL A 252 -15.50 -1.31 -1.42
N LYS A 253 -15.90 -1.14 -0.14
CA LYS A 253 -16.00 -2.27 0.80
C LYS A 253 -17.26 -3.12 0.59
N ILE A 254 -18.35 -2.53 0.14
CA ILE A 254 -19.64 -3.21 -0.08
C ILE A 254 -19.74 -3.77 -1.50
N LEU A 255 -18.88 -3.31 -2.41
CA LEU A 255 -18.92 -3.72 -3.80
C LEU A 255 -18.75 -5.22 -4.05
N PRO A 256 -17.71 -5.90 -3.52
CA PRO A 256 -17.55 -7.34 -3.73
C PRO A 256 -18.77 -8.16 -3.27
N PRO A 257 -19.34 -7.97 -2.06
CA PRO A 257 -20.56 -8.68 -1.69
C PRO A 257 -21.77 -8.27 -2.55
N PHE A 258 -21.94 -6.98 -2.89
CA PHE A 258 -23.03 -6.53 -3.77
C PHE A 258 -23.00 -7.21 -5.15
N LEU A 259 -21.82 -7.41 -5.74
CA LEU A 259 -21.71 -8.13 -7.02
C LEU A 259 -22.03 -9.62 -6.91
N LEU A 260 -21.62 -10.27 -5.82
CA LEU A 260 -21.73 -11.73 -5.63
C LEU A 260 -23.08 -12.17 -5.07
N ASP A 261 -23.69 -11.38 -4.20
CA ASP A 261 -24.94 -11.75 -3.53
C ASP A 261 -26.09 -11.88 -4.55
N ALA A 262 -26.98 -12.82 -4.29
CA ALA A 262 -28.13 -13.06 -5.14
C ALA A 262 -29.04 -11.81 -5.22
N THR A 263 -29.74 -11.67 -6.34
CA THR A 263 -30.72 -10.59 -6.56
C THR A 263 -31.82 -10.55 -5.50
N SER A 264 -32.17 -11.70 -4.91
CA SER A 264 -33.11 -11.78 -3.79
C SER A 264 -32.62 -11.08 -2.51
N LYS A 265 -31.31 -10.87 -2.36
CA LYS A 265 -30.69 -10.11 -1.26
C LYS A 265 -30.29 -8.69 -1.67
N GLY A 266 -30.67 -8.26 -2.88
CA GLY A 266 -30.30 -6.94 -3.42
C GLY A 266 -28.90 -6.89 -4.05
N GLY A 267 -28.28 -8.03 -4.38
CA GLY A 267 -27.03 -8.08 -5.14
C GLY A 267 -27.23 -8.37 -6.63
N LEU A 268 -26.15 -8.41 -7.42
CA LEU A 268 -26.22 -8.67 -8.87
C LEU A 268 -26.11 -10.16 -9.25
N GLY A 269 -25.85 -11.04 -8.30
CA GLY A 269 -25.82 -12.49 -8.50
C GLY A 269 -24.74 -12.98 -9.45
N LEU A 270 -23.63 -12.23 -9.59
CA LEU A 270 -22.53 -12.62 -10.45
C LEU A 270 -21.79 -13.84 -9.88
N SER A 271 -21.38 -14.73 -10.77
CA SER A 271 -20.44 -15.79 -10.41
C SER A 271 -19.06 -15.21 -10.05
N THR A 272 -18.28 -15.94 -9.24
CA THR A 272 -16.90 -15.59 -8.92
C THR A 272 -16.04 -15.37 -10.18
N ALA A 273 -16.28 -16.15 -11.23
CA ALA A 273 -15.58 -15.99 -12.51
C ALA A 273 -15.94 -14.67 -13.20
N GLN A 274 -17.22 -14.29 -13.20
CA GLN A 274 -17.69 -13.01 -13.74
C GLN A 274 -17.12 -11.83 -12.97
N VAL A 275 -17.12 -11.87 -11.63
CA VAL A 275 -16.49 -10.84 -10.80
C VAL A 275 -14.99 -10.74 -11.08
N GLY A 276 -14.32 -11.88 -11.28
CA GLY A 276 -12.92 -11.94 -11.68
C GLY A 276 -12.66 -11.25 -13.03
N ILE A 277 -13.54 -11.42 -14.02
CA ILE A 277 -13.45 -10.71 -15.30
C ILE A 277 -13.69 -9.20 -15.10
N THR A 278 -14.76 -8.86 -14.36
CA THR A 278 -15.18 -7.48 -14.16
C THR A 278 -14.14 -6.64 -13.41
N TYR A 279 -13.63 -7.09 -12.27
CA TYR A 279 -12.61 -6.34 -11.54
C TYR A 279 -11.19 -6.66 -12.00
N GLY A 280 -10.89 -7.93 -12.27
CA GLY A 280 -9.53 -8.37 -12.58
C GLY A 280 -9.08 -8.03 -14.00
N THR A 281 -10.01 -7.88 -14.95
CA THR A 281 -9.70 -7.54 -16.33
C THR A 281 -10.23 -6.16 -16.69
N VAL A 282 -11.56 -5.98 -16.71
CA VAL A 282 -12.17 -4.72 -17.17
C VAL A 282 -11.77 -3.57 -16.25
N GLY A 283 -11.86 -3.76 -14.94
CA GLY A 283 -11.51 -2.72 -13.98
C GLY A 283 -10.03 -2.34 -14.01
N VAL A 284 -9.12 -3.33 -14.06
CA VAL A 284 -7.68 -3.06 -14.17
C VAL A 284 -7.33 -2.31 -15.45
N ILE A 285 -7.90 -2.71 -16.60
CA ILE A 285 -7.66 -2.04 -17.89
C ILE A 285 -8.20 -0.61 -17.84
N SER A 286 -9.42 -0.42 -17.34
CA SER A 286 -10.08 0.90 -17.27
C SER A 286 -9.29 1.84 -16.37
N LEU A 287 -8.85 1.37 -15.20
CA LEU A 287 -8.00 2.11 -14.26
C LEU A 287 -6.64 2.50 -14.87
N MET A 288 -6.04 1.62 -15.67
CA MET A 288 -4.80 1.95 -16.40
C MET A 288 -5.04 3.05 -17.43
N VAL A 289 -6.10 2.93 -18.23
CA VAL A 289 -6.47 3.91 -19.25
C VAL A 289 -6.85 5.26 -18.61
N GLY A 290 -7.69 5.25 -17.58
CA GLY A 290 -8.10 6.42 -16.81
C GLY A 290 -6.91 7.13 -16.17
N GLY A 291 -5.95 6.38 -15.62
CA GLY A 291 -4.69 6.93 -15.10
C GLY A 291 -3.85 7.64 -16.17
N LEU A 292 -3.72 7.05 -17.37
CA LEU A 292 -3.00 7.67 -18.49
C LEU A 292 -3.72 8.93 -19.01
N LEU A 293 -5.05 8.86 -19.17
CA LEU A 293 -5.86 9.99 -19.63
C LEU A 293 -5.84 11.14 -18.61
N GLY A 294 -5.97 10.83 -17.32
CA GLY A 294 -5.89 11.81 -16.24
C GLY A 294 -4.51 12.49 -16.17
N GLY A 295 -3.43 11.70 -16.31
CA GLY A 295 -2.08 12.23 -16.38
C GLY A 295 -1.87 13.16 -17.58
N TYR A 296 -2.34 12.76 -18.76
CA TYR A 296 -2.27 13.57 -19.97
C TYR A 296 -3.12 14.86 -19.87
N ALA A 297 -4.31 14.78 -19.27
CA ALA A 297 -5.16 15.92 -19.03
C ALA A 297 -4.45 16.97 -18.15
N ILE A 298 -3.89 16.54 -17.02
CA ILE A 298 -3.12 17.39 -16.11
C ILE A 298 -1.90 17.99 -16.82
N TYR A 299 -1.20 17.21 -17.64
CA TYR A 299 -0.07 17.73 -18.42
C TYR A 299 -0.47 18.89 -19.35
N ARG A 300 -1.65 18.83 -19.98
CA ARG A 300 -2.09 19.86 -20.94
C ARG A 300 -2.54 21.18 -20.32
N LYS A 301 -3.27 21.16 -19.19
CA LYS A 301 -3.88 22.38 -18.60
C LYS A 301 -3.54 22.61 -17.12
N GLY A 302 -2.72 21.75 -16.53
CA GLY A 302 -2.34 21.81 -15.12
C GLY A 302 -3.41 21.29 -14.17
N LEU A 303 -2.99 20.92 -12.95
CA LEU A 303 -3.86 20.36 -11.92
C LEU A 303 -4.94 21.33 -11.45
N LYS A 304 -4.62 22.63 -11.35
CA LYS A 304 -5.55 23.67 -10.85
C LYS A 304 -6.84 23.76 -11.69
N PHE A 305 -6.73 23.51 -13.00
CA PHE A 305 -7.89 23.48 -13.89
C PHE A 305 -8.70 22.19 -13.72
N TRP A 306 -8.02 21.03 -13.72
CA TRP A 306 -8.68 19.72 -13.73
C TRP A 306 -9.24 19.27 -12.39
N ILE A 307 -8.78 19.83 -11.26
CA ILE A 307 -9.18 19.37 -9.92
C ILE A 307 -10.70 19.36 -9.71
N TRP A 308 -11.43 20.35 -10.26
CA TRP A 308 -12.89 20.42 -10.13
C TRP A 308 -13.60 19.37 -10.98
N ILE A 309 -13.16 19.17 -12.22
CA ILE A 309 -13.73 18.14 -13.11
C ILE A 309 -13.47 16.75 -12.54
N MET A 310 -12.24 16.51 -12.05
CA MET A 310 -11.86 15.25 -11.43
C MET A 310 -12.63 15.00 -10.13
N ALA A 311 -12.88 16.03 -9.32
CA ALA A 311 -13.71 15.90 -8.12
C ALA A 311 -15.15 15.49 -8.45
N CYS A 312 -15.77 16.11 -9.46
CA CYS A 312 -17.10 15.69 -9.91
C CYS A 312 -17.10 14.28 -10.50
N ALA A 313 -16.09 13.94 -11.31
CA ALA A 313 -15.96 12.60 -11.91
C ALA A 313 -15.80 11.51 -10.85
N MET A 314 -15.14 11.81 -9.72
CA MET A 314 -14.96 10.87 -8.62
C MET A 314 -16.26 10.44 -7.92
N HIS A 315 -17.35 11.19 -8.10
CA HIS A 315 -18.69 10.85 -7.57
C HIS A 315 -19.59 10.19 -8.62
N LEU A 316 -19.16 10.10 -9.88
CA LEU A 316 -19.86 9.33 -10.90
C LEU A 316 -20.05 7.84 -10.51
N PRO A 317 -19.07 7.16 -9.89
CA PRO A 317 -19.26 5.78 -9.42
C PRO A 317 -20.45 5.63 -8.47
N ASP A 318 -20.67 6.61 -7.59
CA ASP A 318 -21.77 6.59 -6.62
C ASP A 318 -23.12 6.49 -7.35
N LEU A 319 -23.31 7.31 -8.40
CA LEU A 319 -24.51 7.31 -9.23
C LEU A 319 -24.67 6.01 -10.02
N VAL A 320 -23.57 5.46 -10.52
CA VAL A 320 -23.55 4.19 -11.26
C VAL A 320 -24.02 3.03 -10.38
N TYR A 321 -23.57 2.96 -9.12
CA TYR A 321 -24.01 1.89 -8.21
C TYR A 321 -25.42 2.10 -7.67
N VAL A 322 -25.87 3.34 -7.49
CA VAL A 322 -27.29 3.62 -7.25
C VAL A 322 -28.15 3.06 -8.40
N TYR A 323 -27.77 3.32 -9.64
CA TYR A 323 -28.44 2.78 -10.82
C TYR A 323 -28.44 1.24 -10.85
N LEU A 324 -27.31 0.59 -10.60
CA LEU A 324 -27.22 -0.87 -10.57
C LEU A 324 -28.05 -1.47 -9.43
N SER A 325 -28.11 -0.81 -8.27
CA SER A 325 -28.89 -1.28 -7.12
C SER A 325 -30.41 -1.21 -7.36
N GLN A 326 -30.88 -0.22 -8.15
CA GLN A 326 -32.30 -0.09 -8.49
C GLN A 326 -32.72 -1.03 -9.62
N THR A 327 -31.86 -1.22 -10.61
CA THR A 327 -32.19 -2.03 -11.80
C THR A 327 -31.96 -3.52 -11.60
N LEU A 328 -31.02 -3.90 -10.72
CA LEU A 328 -30.58 -5.29 -10.50
C LEU A 328 -30.41 -6.07 -11.81
N THR A 329 -29.84 -5.39 -12.81
CA THR A 329 -29.73 -5.91 -14.17
C THR A 329 -28.90 -7.20 -14.20
N THR A 330 -29.31 -8.17 -15.01
CA THR A 330 -28.54 -9.39 -15.29
C THR A 330 -27.62 -9.23 -16.51
N ASN A 331 -27.66 -8.07 -17.18
CA ASN A 331 -26.85 -7.83 -18.37
C ASN A 331 -25.38 -7.61 -17.98
N PHE A 332 -24.58 -8.65 -18.20
CA PHE A 332 -23.16 -8.64 -17.86
C PHE A 332 -22.36 -7.52 -18.57
N TYR A 333 -22.70 -7.16 -19.80
CA TYR A 333 -22.00 -6.08 -20.51
C TYR A 333 -22.27 -4.71 -19.90
N LEU A 334 -23.52 -4.46 -19.49
CA LEU A 334 -23.91 -3.23 -18.81
C LEU A 334 -23.20 -3.11 -17.46
N ILE A 335 -23.13 -4.20 -16.70
CA ILE A 335 -22.40 -4.23 -15.42
C ILE A 335 -20.91 -3.94 -15.64
N ASN A 336 -20.28 -4.57 -16.64
CA ASN A 336 -18.87 -4.30 -16.95
C ASN A 336 -18.63 -2.85 -17.40
N PHE A 337 -19.54 -2.26 -18.17
CA PHE A 337 -19.45 -0.85 -18.54
C PHE A 337 -19.56 0.08 -17.33
N CYS A 338 -20.48 -0.22 -16.41
CA CYS A 338 -20.63 0.50 -15.14
C CYS A 338 -19.35 0.41 -14.29
N VAL A 339 -18.76 -0.78 -14.16
CA VAL A 339 -17.48 -0.94 -13.44
C VAL A 339 -16.32 -0.26 -14.19
N ALA A 340 -16.31 -0.27 -15.52
CA ALA A 340 -15.32 0.46 -16.30
C ALA A 340 -15.39 1.99 -16.09
N LEU A 341 -16.60 2.54 -15.91
CA LEU A 341 -16.78 3.96 -15.58
C LEU A 341 -16.38 4.30 -14.14
N GLU A 342 -16.44 3.32 -13.23
CA GLU A 342 -15.99 3.50 -11.85
C GLU A 342 -14.45 3.62 -11.75
N GLN A 343 -13.74 2.82 -12.55
CA GLN A 343 -12.30 2.59 -12.47
C GLN A 343 -11.49 3.61 -13.27
#